data_AF-A0A9J6QY36-F1
#
_entry.id   AF-A0A9J6QY36-F1
#
_cell.length_a   1.000
_cell.length_b   1.000
_cell.length_c   1.000
_cell.angle_alpha   90.00
_cell.angle_beta   90.00
_cell.angle_gamma   90.00
#
_symmetry.space_group_name_H-M   'P 1'
#
loop_
_entity.id
_entity.type
_entity.pdbx_description
1 polymer ?
#
loop_
_entity_poly.entity_id
_entity_poly.type
_entity_poly.pdbx_seq_one_letter_code
_entity_poly.pdbx_strand_id
1 'polypeptide(L)'
;MLGRAMGGKHTCYVCGKEVKWETEYKGYPGNAADDLIPVPAQESALGKLEDGAVVFEISYICPNCKTKNKFRAERHVNLDDTQSSR
;
A
#
# COMPACT_ATOMS: atom_id res chain seq x y z
N MET A 1 10.45 -14.17 0.39
CA MET A 1 9.18 -14.60 1.02
C MET A 1 8.12 -13.61 0.59
N LEU A 2 6.97 -14.11 0.09
CA LEU A 2 5.94 -13.32 -0.60
C LEU A 2 5.36 -12.20 0.27
N GLY A 3 5.85 -10.98 0.10
CA GLY A 3 5.11 -9.80 0.56
C GLY A 3 3.86 -9.66 -0.30
N ARG A 4 2.66 -9.99 0.22
CA ARG A 4 1.43 -9.65 -0.52
C ARG A 4 1.45 -8.16 -0.84
N ALA A 5 1.13 -7.79 -2.08
CA ALA A 5 0.89 -6.43 -2.51
C ALA A 5 0.06 -5.64 -1.48
N MET A 6 0.52 -4.45 -1.11
CA MET A 6 -0.27 -3.51 -0.31
C MET A 6 -0.88 -2.48 -1.25
N GLY A 7 -2.14 -2.15 -1.02
CA GLY A 7 -2.83 -1.11 -1.77
C GLY A 7 -3.90 -0.45 -0.92
N GLY A 8 -4.22 0.79 -1.25
CA GLY A 8 -5.20 1.56 -0.49
C GLY A 8 -5.48 2.92 -1.12
N LYS A 9 -6.21 3.75 -0.36
CA LYS A 9 -6.52 5.13 -0.71
C LYS A 9 -5.94 6.04 0.35
N HIS A 10 -5.34 7.14 -0.07
CA HIS A 10 -4.81 8.16 0.84
C HIS A 10 -5.05 9.56 0.27
N THR A 11 -5.44 10.49 1.12
CA THR A 11 -5.67 11.88 0.76
C THR A 11 -4.34 12.63 0.70
N CYS A 12 -4.03 13.25 -0.43
CA CYS A 12 -2.80 14.01 -0.56
C CYS A 12 -2.79 15.19 0.43
N TYR A 13 -1.77 15.28 1.29
CA TYR A 13 -1.71 16.32 2.33
C TYR A 13 -1.55 17.74 1.77
N VAL A 14 -1.09 17.88 0.52
CA VAL A 14 -0.91 19.18 -0.13
C VAL A 14 -2.17 19.62 -0.86
N CYS A 15 -2.73 18.78 -1.73
CA CYS A 15 -3.83 19.19 -2.61
C CYS A 15 -5.21 18.67 -2.20
N GLY A 16 -5.29 17.88 -1.12
CA GLY A 16 -6.55 17.34 -0.60
C GLY A 16 -7.23 16.29 -1.49
N LYS A 17 -6.65 15.90 -2.63
CA LYS A 17 -7.23 14.90 -3.52
C LYS A 17 -6.98 13.48 -3.02
N GLU A 18 -7.99 12.63 -3.13
CA GLU A 18 -7.85 11.19 -2.91
C GLU A 18 -6.95 10.58 -4.00
N VAL A 19 -6.02 9.71 -3.57
CA VAL A 19 -5.11 8.99 -4.45
C VAL A 19 -5.15 7.52 -4.07
N LYS A 20 -5.44 6.67 -5.05
CA LYS A 20 -5.28 5.22 -4.94
C LYS A 20 -3.81 4.88 -5.17
N TRP A 21 -3.23 3.97 -4.39
CA TRP A 21 -1.82 3.59 -4.46
C TRP A 21 -1.64 2.09 -4.26
N GLU A 22 -0.60 1.52 -4.87
CA GLU A 22 -0.27 0.08 -4.81
C GLU A 22 1.25 -0.16 -4.83
N THR A 23 1.75 -1.11 -4.04
CA THR A 23 3.19 -1.43 -3.93
C THR A 23 3.67 -2.44 -4.98
N GLU A 24 2.81 -3.37 -5.40
CA GLU A 24 3.03 -4.19 -6.60
C GLU A 24 2.18 -3.64 -7.76
N TYR A 25 2.73 -2.68 -8.51
CA TYR A 25 2.07 -2.18 -9.71
C TYR A 25 2.12 -3.24 -10.82
N LYS A 26 1.04 -4.01 -10.99
CA LYS A 26 0.99 -5.12 -11.97
C LYS A 26 0.67 -4.70 -13.40
N GLY A 27 0.41 -3.41 -13.66
CA GLY A 27 -0.10 -2.94 -14.95
C GLY A 27 -1.51 -3.46 -15.21
N TYR A 28 -2.37 -2.64 -15.79
CA TYR A 28 -3.78 -2.99 -15.96
C TYR A 28 -4.03 -3.85 -17.22
N PRO A 29 -4.61 -5.06 -17.11
CA PRO A 29 -5.57 -5.53 -18.10
C PRO A 29 -6.85 -4.72 -17.86
N GLY A 30 -7.15 -3.78 -18.76
CA GLY A 30 -8.29 -2.87 -18.61
C GLY A 30 -9.59 -3.63 -18.36
N ASN A 31 -10.14 -3.51 -17.16
CA ASN A 31 -11.57 -3.71 -16.89
C ASN A 31 -11.98 -3.12 -15.53
N ALA A 32 -12.92 -2.18 -15.64
CA ALA A 32 -13.99 -1.82 -14.71
C ALA A 32 -13.72 -1.03 -13.39
N ALA A 33 -14.34 0.16 -13.37
CA ALA A 33 -15.19 0.71 -12.29
C ALA A 33 -14.60 1.59 -11.16
N ASP A 34 -13.29 1.80 -11.07
CA ASP A 34 -12.70 2.80 -10.17
C ASP A 34 -12.13 3.97 -11.01
N ASP A 35 -12.68 5.19 -10.85
CA ASP A 35 -12.20 6.40 -11.54
C ASP A 35 -10.76 6.80 -11.16
N LEU A 36 -10.20 6.20 -10.10
CA LEU A 36 -8.85 6.49 -9.62
C LEU A 36 -7.86 5.41 -10.05
N ILE A 37 -7.03 5.75 -11.03
CA ILE A 37 -5.87 4.95 -11.45
C ILE A 37 -4.87 4.91 -10.29
N PRO A 38 -4.51 3.74 -9.75
CA PRO A 38 -3.54 3.61 -8.68
C PRO A 38 -2.16 4.03 -9.18
N VAL A 39 -1.45 4.76 -8.32
CA VAL A 39 -0.07 5.14 -8.55
C VAL A 39 0.88 4.14 -7.88
N PRO A 40 2.07 3.91 -8.45
CA PRO A 40 3.07 3.09 -7.79
C PRO A 40 3.50 3.72 -6.46
N ALA A 41 3.50 2.92 -5.41
CA ALA A 41 4.02 3.27 -4.10
C ALA A 41 5.26 2.46 -3.76
N GLN A 42 6.17 3.06 -3.01
CA GLN A 42 7.32 2.40 -2.41
C GLN A 42 6.97 2.03 -0.97
N GLU A 43 7.21 0.77 -0.61
CA GLU A 43 7.16 0.29 0.77
C GLU A 43 8.56 0.20 1.36
N SER A 44 8.69 0.53 2.64
CA SER A 44 9.93 0.34 3.40
C SER A 44 9.58 -0.11 4.81
N ALA A 45 10.06 -1.29 5.22
CA ALA A 45 9.83 -1.80 6.55
C ALA A 45 10.60 -0.96 7.58
N LEU A 46 9.89 -0.38 8.55
CA LEU A 46 10.49 0.38 9.64
C LEU A 46 10.83 -0.49 10.84
N GLY A 47 10.11 -1.59 11.03
CA GLY A 47 10.32 -2.51 12.16
C GLY A 47 9.09 -3.35 12.46
N LYS A 48 9.15 -4.05 13.59
CA LYS A 48 8.07 -4.90 14.10
C LYS A 48 7.68 -4.40 15.49
N LEU A 49 6.38 -4.29 15.74
CA LEU A 49 5.81 -3.97 17.04
C LEU A 49 5.75 -5.21 17.94
N GLU A 50 5.58 -4.99 19.25
CA GLU A 50 5.51 -6.06 20.26
C GLU A 50 4.32 -7.01 20.05
N ASP A 51 3.23 -6.51 19.46
CA ASP A 51 2.03 -7.27 19.11
C ASP A 51 2.19 -8.14 17.85
N GLY A 52 3.35 -8.08 17.21
CA GLY A 52 3.63 -8.82 15.99
C GLY A 52 3.35 -8.07 14.69
N ALA A 53 2.78 -6.85 14.74
CA ALA A 53 2.56 -6.04 13.56
C ALA A 53 3.89 -5.59 12.93
N VAL A 54 3.98 -5.63 11.60
CA VAL A 54 5.09 -5.01 10.89
C VAL A 54 4.67 -3.61 10.47
N VAL A 55 5.52 -2.64 10.78
CA VAL A 55 5.33 -1.24 10.43
C VAL A 55 6.04 -0.96 9.12
N PHE A 56 5.30 -0.37 8.19
CA PHE A 56 5.80 0.06 6.89
C PHE A 56 5.65 1.57 6.76
N GLU A 57 6.67 2.21 6.19
CA GLU A 57 6.51 3.53 5.57
C GLU A 57 6.09 3.30 4.12
N ILE A 58 4.96 3.88 3.74
CA ILE A 58 4.49 3.90 2.35
C ILE A 58 4.72 5.29 1.79
N SER A 59 5.35 5.38 0.63
CA SER A 59 5.54 6.65 -0.07
C SER A 59 5.10 6.59 -1.52
N TYR A 60 4.40 7.63 -1.98
CA TYR A 60 3.91 7.72 -3.36
C TYR A 60 3.95 9.16 -3.87
N ILE A 61 3.99 9.33 -5.19
CA ILE A 61 3.93 10.66 -5.81
C ILE A 61 2.48 10.98 -6.16
N CYS A 62 1.95 12.10 -5.65
CA CYS A 62 0.60 12.52 -6.00
C CYS A 62 0.55 12.87 -7.50
N PRO A 63 -0.37 12.28 -8.29
CA PRO A 63 -0.44 12.55 -9.72
C PRO A 63 -0.84 14.00 -10.02
N ASN A 64 -1.55 14.65 -9.10
CA ASN A 64 -2.09 16.01 -9.26
C ASN A 64 -1.07 17.12 -8.96
N CYS A 65 -0.44 17.11 -7.78
CA CYS A 65 0.48 18.16 -7.35
C CYS A 65 1.97 17.76 -7.42
N LYS A 66 2.27 16.51 -7.83
CA LYS A 66 3.62 15.93 -7.90
C LYS A 66 4.38 15.88 -6.58
N THR A 67 3.73 16.19 -5.46
CA THR A 67 4.34 16.06 -4.13
C THR A 67 4.50 14.59 -3.73
N LYS A 68 5.63 14.27 -3.11
CA LYS A 68 5.87 12.98 -2.45
C LYS A 68 5.10 12.94 -1.13
N ASN A 69 4.11 12.05 -1.05
CA ASN A 69 3.35 11.77 0.16
C ASN A 69 3.99 10.58 0.86
N LYS A 70 3.99 10.59 2.20
CA LYS A 70 4.47 9.50 3.04
C LYS A 70 3.53 9.32 4.22
N PHE A 71 3.25 8.08 4.57
CA PHE A 71 2.46 7.74 5.75
C PHE A 71 2.86 6.36 6.27
N ARG A 72 2.49 6.11 7.53
CA ARG A 72 2.76 4.85 8.22
C ARG A 72 1.57 3.90 8.01
N ALA A 73 1.87 2.69 7.59
CA ALA A 73 0.91 1.60 7.50
C ALA A 73 1.36 0.45 8.41
N GLU A 74 0.42 -0.18 9.08
CA GLU A 74 0.69 -1.32 9.97
C GLU A 74 0.00 -2.54 9.39
N ARG A 75 0.71 -3.66 9.38
CA ARG A 75 0.17 -4.92 8.90
C ARG A 75 0.45 -5.99 9.93
N HIS A 76 -0.62 -6.53 10.51
CA HIS A 76 -0.52 -7.78 11.26
C HIS A 76 -0.20 -8.91 10.28
N VAL A 77 0.96 -9.52 10.48
CA VAL A 77 1.29 -10.79 9.81
C VAL A 77 0.62 -11.87 10.64
N ASN A 78 -0.62 -12.22 10.31
CA ASN A 78 -1.23 -13.42 10.88
C ASN A 78 -0.35 -14.60 10.46
N LEU A 79 0.27 -15.26 11.44
CA LEU A 79 1.07 -16.48 11.24
C LEU A 79 0.19 -17.72 10.96
N ASP A 80 -1.14 -17.55 10.88
CA ASP A 80 -2.13 -18.62 10.65
C ASP A 80 -2.46 -18.90 9.18
N ASP A 81 -1.48 -18.80 8.26
CA ASP A 81 -1.56 -19.43 6.92
C ASP A 81 -0.73 -20.74 6.89
N THR A 82 -0.57 -21.39 8.05
CA THR A 82 -0.03 -22.77 8.16
C THR A 82 -1.05 -23.72 8.77
N GLN A 83 -2.31 -23.73 8.29
CA GLN A 83 -3.17 -24.90 8.52
C GLN A 83 -4.01 -25.24 7.29
N SER A 84 -4.00 -26.55 7.00
CA SER A 84 -4.92 -27.29 6.14
C SER A 84 -4.54 -27.44 4.67
N SER A 85 -3.58 -28.33 4.42
CA SER A 85 -3.86 -29.45 3.51
C SER A 85 -3.27 -30.71 4.15
N ARG A 86 -4.15 -31.47 4.80
CA ARG A 86 -3.93 -32.88 5.13
C ARG A 86 -3.90 -33.70 3.85
#